data_AF-A0A225W8Q8-F1
#
_entry.id   AF-A0A225W8Q8-F1
#
_cell.length_a   1.000
_cell.length_b   1.000
_cell.length_c   1.000
_cell.angle_alpha   90.00
_cell.angle_beta   90.00
_cell.angle_gamma   90.00
#
_symmetry.space_group_name_H-M   'P 1'
#
loop_
_entity.id
_entity.type
_entity.pdbx_description
1 polymer ?
#
loop_
_entity_poly.entity_id
_entity_poly.type
_entity_poly.pdbx_seq_one_letter_code
_entity_poly.pdbx_strand_id
1 'polypeptide(L)'
;MTDFVKFNPRINWQTHEVKLASSLFAFPDISAAYLHVPITPEDSRLHEFVAAPHDFNLYHVKVIAAEADGDHPEEIKRLLEEFKDVFPGILPAGLPPERRVEFELNLKADARPSCRAPIQLSKTEQEALQGFVDDLLKKQWIEISDSP
;
A
#
# COMPACT_ATOMS: atom_id res chain seq x y z
N MET A 1 -12.83 3.83 -6.63
CA MET A 1 -11.78 3.86 -5.60
C MET A 1 -10.52 3.32 -6.26
N THR A 2 -9.53 4.18 -6.49
CA THR A 2 -8.35 3.86 -7.32
C THR A 2 -7.37 3.02 -6.50
N ASP A 3 -7.06 1.80 -6.95
CA ASP A 3 -6.10 0.91 -6.27
C ASP A 3 -4.67 1.44 -6.38
N PHE A 4 -4.27 2.28 -5.42
CA PHE A 4 -2.89 2.81 -5.33
C PHE A 4 -1.84 1.71 -5.12
N VAL A 5 -2.25 0.53 -4.63
CA VAL A 5 -1.35 -0.63 -4.42
C VAL A 5 -0.78 -1.14 -5.75
N LYS A 6 -1.52 -0.99 -6.86
CA LYS A 6 -1.08 -1.44 -8.19
C LYS A 6 0.17 -0.70 -8.69
N PHE A 7 0.43 0.50 -8.19
CA PHE A 7 1.47 1.40 -8.69
C PHE A 7 2.73 1.43 -7.82
N ASN A 8 2.75 0.73 -6.68
CA ASN A 8 3.87 0.83 -5.76
C ASN A 8 5.05 -0.05 -6.19
N PRO A 9 6.23 0.53 -6.47
CA PRO A 9 7.44 -0.26 -6.72
C PRO A 9 7.88 -0.96 -5.42
N ARG A 10 8.30 -2.21 -5.55
CA ARG A 10 8.98 -2.93 -4.46
C ARG A 10 10.48 -2.73 -4.60
N ILE A 11 11.06 -1.97 -3.67
CA ILE A 11 12.49 -1.63 -3.67
C ILE A 11 13.21 -2.51 -2.65
N ASN A 12 14.16 -3.32 -3.13
CA ASN A 12 15.11 -4.02 -2.26
C ASN A 12 16.39 -3.20 -2.17
N TRP A 13 16.58 -2.55 -1.02
CA TRP A 13 17.72 -1.67 -0.75
C TRP A 13 19.05 -2.43 -0.53
N GLN A 14 19.02 -3.74 -0.27
CA GLN A 14 20.23 -4.55 -0.10
C GLN A 14 20.80 -5.00 -1.46
N THR A 15 19.92 -5.32 -2.41
CA THR A 15 20.32 -5.77 -3.76
C THR A 15 20.26 -4.64 -4.81
N HIS A 16 19.79 -3.44 -4.42
CA HIS A 16 19.51 -2.31 -5.31
C HIS A 16 18.57 -2.68 -6.47
N GLU A 17 17.63 -3.60 -6.20
CA GLU A 17 16.66 -4.09 -7.18
C GLU A 17 15.31 -3.38 -7.01
N VAL A 18 14.69 -2.99 -8.12
CA VAL A 18 13.34 -2.41 -8.14
C VAL A 18 12.43 -3.31 -8.94
N LYS A 19 11.39 -3.85 -8.30
CA LYS A 19 10.36 -4.68 -8.92
C LYS A 19 9.10 -3.85 -9.17
N LEU A 20 8.59 -3.89 -10.40
CA LEU A 20 7.37 -3.20 -10.82
C LEU A 20 6.29 -4.23 -11.17
N ALA A 21 5.05 -3.98 -10.77
CA ALA A 21 3.93 -4.84 -11.16
C ALA A 21 3.71 -4.75 -12.69
N SER A 22 3.87 -5.88 -13.38
CA SER A 22 3.86 -5.98 -14.86
C SER A 22 2.64 -5.33 -15.54
N SER A 23 1.51 -5.23 -14.86
CA SER A 23 0.28 -4.62 -15.39
C SER A 23 0.38 -3.13 -15.78
N LEU A 24 1.50 -2.46 -15.46
CA LEU A 24 1.76 -1.07 -15.81
C LEU A 24 2.33 -0.88 -17.22
N PHE A 25 2.85 -1.95 -17.83
CA PHE A 25 3.53 -1.86 -19.11
C PHE A 25 3.13 -3.03 -19.99
N ALA A 26 2.30 -2.77 -21.00
CA ALA A 26 2.30 -3.59 -22.20
C ALA A 26 3.61 -3.28 -22.93
N PHE A 27 4.72 -3.88 -22.47
CA PHE A 27 5.94 -3.83 -23.24
C PHE A 27 5.67 -4.60 -24.55
N PRO A 28 5.82 -3.99 -25.73
CA PRO A 28 5.85 -4.76 -26.96
C PRO A 28 6.94 -5.82 -26.79
N ASP A 29 6.66 -7.05 -27.21
CA ASP A 29 7.55 -8.21 -27.07
C ASP A 29 8.97 -7.80 -27.49
N ILE A 30 9.82 -7.54 -26.49
CA ILE A 30 11.19 -7.10 -26.73
C ILE A 30 11.92 -8.39 -27.09
N SER A 31 11.77 -8.79 -28.35
CA SER A 31 12.58 -9.82 -28.98
C SER A 31 14.02 -9.62 -28.54
N ALA A 32 14.70 -10.72 -28.19
CA ALA A 32 16.09 -10.75 -27.76
C ALA A 32 17.07 -9.97 -28.68
N ALA A 33 16.64 -9.60 -29.89
CA ALA A 33 17.30 -8.65 -30.77
C ALA A 33 17.60 -7.26 -30.16
N TYR A 34 16.84 -6.80 -29.16
CA TYR A 34 17.09 -5.50 -28.51
C TYR A 34 18.05 -5.56 -27.31
N LEU A 35 18.38 -6.75 -26.80
CA LEU A 35 19.34 -6.92 -25.70
C LEU A 35 20.80 -6.70 -26.13
N HIS A 36 21.07 -6.62 -27.43
CA HIS A 36 22.41 -6.45 -28.00
C HIS A 36 22.55 -5.16 -28.84
N VAL A 37 21.66 -4.18 -28.67
CA VAL A 37 21.92 -2.85 -29.22
C VAL A 37 22.83 -2.12 -28.23
N PRO A 38 24.12 -1.91 -28.52
CA PRO A 38 24.92 -1.00 -27.71
C PRO A 38 24.26 0.37 -27.82
N ILE A 39 23.90 0.95 -26.67
CA ILE A 39 23.45 2.33 -26.61
C ILE A 39 24.68 3.17 -26.99
N THR A 40 24.78 3.51 -28.27
CA THR A 40 25.79 4.47 -28.71
C THR A 40 25.33 5.86 -28.28
N PRO A 41 26.27 6.74 -27.91
CA PRO A 41 25.92 8.10 -27.51
C PRO A 41 25.16 8.87 -28.61
N GLU A 42 25.11 8.38 -29.85
CA GLU A 42 24.46 9.02 -30.99
C GLU A 42 22.96 8.70 -31.14
N ASP A 43 22.31 8.09 -30.15
CA ASP A 43 20.86 7.98 -30.15
C ASP A 43 20.24 9.37 -29.99
N SER A 44 19.72 9.91 -31.09
CA SER A 44 19.32 11.32 -31.21
C SER A 44 18.23 11.71 -30.21
N ARG A 45 17.48 10.73 -29.68
CA ARG A 45 16.44 10.94 -28.65
C ARG A 45 17.02 11.15 -27.25
N LEU A 46 18.22 10.64 -26.97
CA LEU A 46 18.89 10.85 -25.69
C LEU A 46 19.57 12.21 -25.65
N HIS A 47 20.16 12.67 -26.75
CA HIS A 47 20.86 13.96 -26.81
C HIS A 47 20.00 15.17 -26.45
N GLU A 48 18.73 15.20 -26.87
CA GLU A 48 17.81 16.31 -26.54
C GLU A 48 17.42 16.31 -25.05
N PHE A 49 17.25 15.13 -24.46
CA PHE A 49 16.93 14.97 -23.04
C PHE A 49 18.12 15.24 -22.11
N VAL A 50 19.33 14.93 -22.57
CA VAL A 50 20.60 15.11 -21.84
C VAL A 50 21.09 16.56 -21.91
N ALA A 51 20.62 17.36 -22.87
CA ALA A 51 21.04 18.75 -23.06
C ALA A 51 20.37 19.76 -22.08
N ALA A 52 19.41 19.32 -21.25
CA ALA A 52 18.79 20.16 -20.24
C ALA A 52 19.73 20.35 -19.02
N PRO A 53 19.77 21.54 -18.37
CA PRO A 53 20.75 21.89 -17.34
C PRO A 53 20.50 21.25 -15.97
N HIS A 54 19.82 20.10 -15.93
CA HIS A 54 19.56 19.36 -14.70
C HIS A 54 20.51 18.16 -14.65
N ASP A 55 21.17 17.93 -13.51
CA ASP A 55 21.90 16.69 -13.29
C ASP A 55 20.93 15.51 -13.38
N PHE A 56 21.04 14.68 -14.42
CA PHE A 56 20.30 13.43 -14.54
C PHE A 56 21.25 12.24 -14.38
N ASN A 57 20.76 11.22 -13.71
CA ASN A 57 21.44 9.94 -13.55
C ASN A 57 20.84 8.94 -14.54
N LEU A 58 21.69 8.35 -15.39
CA LEU A 58 21.29 7.29 -16.32
C LEU A 58 21.36 5.94 -15.60
N TYR A 59 20.26 5.20 -15.56
CA TYR A 59 20.19 3.87 -14.94
C TYR A 59 19.88 2.80 -15.98
N HIS A 60 20.65 1.70 -15.97
CA HIS A 60 20.35 0.52 -16.78
C HIS A 60 19.33 -0.36 -16.04
N VAL A 61 18.08 -0.37 -16.51
CA VAL A 61 17.01 -1.17 -15.90
C VAL A 61 16.92 -2.52 -16.61
N LYS A 62 17.26 -3.59 -15.89
CA LYS A 62 16.99 -4.96 -16.34
C LYS A 62 15.58 -5.34 -15.91
N VAL A 63 14.66 -5.46 -16.87
CA VAL A 63 13.32 -5.98 -16.61
C VAL A 63 13.42 -7.50 -16.45
N ILE A 64 13.13 -8.00 -15.25
CA ILE A 64 13.03 -9.43 -14.95
C ILE A 64 11.55 -9.70 -14.70
N ALA A 65 11.01 -10.79 -15.27
CA ALA A 65 9.66 -11.22 -14.95
C ALA A 65 9.56 -11.39 -13.43
N ALA A 66 8.61 -10.69 -12.80
CA ALA A 66 8.41 -10.80 -11.36
C ALA A 66 8.05 -12.25 -11.04
N GLU A 67 8.93 -12.95 -10.34
CA GLU A 67 8.57 -14.21 -9.70
C GLU A 67 7.41 -13.91 -8.77
N ALA A 68 6.34 -14.70 -8.89
CA ALA A 68 5.19 -14.59 -8.03
C ALA A 68 5.67 -14.59 -6.57
N ASP A 69 5.06 -13.77 -5.73
CA ASP A 69 5.34 -13.60 -4.29
C ASP A 69 4.99 -14.87 -3.46
N GLY A 70 5.14 -16.06 -4.06
CA GLY A 70 4.68 -17.35 -3.57
C GLY A 70 5.78 -18.41 -3.50
N ASP A 71 7.01 -18.14 -3.95
CA ASP A 71 8.11 -19.10 -3.77
C ASP A 71 8.79 -18.92 -2.41
N HIS A 72 8.04 -19.29 -1.37
CA HIS A 72 8.56 -19.45 -0.03
C HIS A 72 9.09 -20.88 0.16
N PRO A 73 10.16 -21.09 0.95
CA PRO A 73 10.56 -22.42 1.42
C PRO A 73 9.37 -23.19 2.02
N GLU A 74 9.34 -24.51 1.87
CA GLU A 74 8.24 -25.38 2.33
C GLU A 74 7.87 -25.18 3.80
N GLU A 75 8.86 -24.89 4.65
CA GLU A 75 8.67 -24.60 6.07
C GLU A 75 7.81 -23.34 6.29
N ILE A 76 8.05 -22.29 5.50
CA ILE A 76 7.30 -21.03 5.57
C ILE A 76 5.90 -21.21 4.99
N LYS A 77 5.75 -21.97 3.89
CA LYS A 77 4.43 -22.28 3.32
C LYS A 77 3.53 -22.99 4.33
N ARG A 78 4.08 -23.95 5.09
CA ARG A 78 3.35 -24.66 6.16
C ARG A 78 2.90 -23.72 7.26
N LEU A 79 3.78 -22.83 7.70
CA LEU A 79 3.47 -21.84 8.74
C LEU A 79 2.37 -20.86 8.29
N LEU A 80 2.43 -20.40 7.03
CA LEU A 80 1.42 -19.50 6.49
C LEU A 80 0.04 -20.16 6.38
N GLU A 81 -0.02 -21.45 6.05
CA GLU A 81 -1.29 -22.19 6.05
C GLU A 81 -1.81 -22.46 7.46
N GLU A 82 -0.91 -22.72 8.43
CA GLU A 82 -1.26 -22.91 9.85
C GLU A 82 -1.87 -21.65 10.47
N PHE A 83 -1.33 -20.46 10.17
CA PHE A 83 -1.74 -19.17 10.74
C PHE A 83 -2.56 -18.30 9.77
N LYS A 84 -3.22 -18.93 8.80
CA LYS A 84 -4.00 -18.25 7.76
C LYS A 84 -5.18 -17.45 8.32
N ASP A 85 -5.71 -17.89 9.45
CA ASP A 85 -6.79 -17.26 10.20
C ASP A 85 -6.34 -15.98 10.94
N VAL A 86 -5.05 -15.85 11.26
CA VAL A 86 -4.49 -14.67 11.95
C VAL A 86 -4.33 -13.47 11.02
N PHE A 87 -4.13 -13.70 9.72
CA PHE A 87 -3.92 -12.65 8.71
C PHE A 87 -5.01 -12.68 7.61
N PRO A 88 -6.29 -12.51 7.97
CA PRO A 88 -7.34 -12.48 6.97
C PRO A 88 -7.20 -11.22 6.12
N GLY A 89 -7.49 -11.32 4.82
CA GLY A 89 -7.44 -10.16 3.91
C GLY A 89 -8.43 -9.04 4.28
N ILE A 90 -9.48 -9.38 5.02
CA ILE A 90 -10.45 -8.44 5.60
C ILE A 90 -10.70 -8.88 7.04
N LEU A 91 -10.64 -7.93 7.98
CA LEU A 91 -10.91 -8.21 9.39
C LEU A 91 -12.35 -8.70 9.60
N PRO A 92 -12.57 -9.70 10.48
CA PRO A 92 -13.91 -10.16 10.80
C PRO A 92 -14.74 -9.03 11.41
N ALA A 93 -16.05 -9.09 11.16
CA ALA A 93 -17.00 -8.21 11.84
C ALA A 93 -17.14 -8.63 13.31
N GLY A 94 -17.34 -7.65 14.18
CA GLY A 94 -17.47 -7.84 15.63
C GLY A 94 -16.27 -7.36 16.43
N LEU A 95 -16.41 -7.50 17.74
CA LEU A 95 -15.35 -7.19 18.70
C LEU A 95 -14.27 -8.28 18.68
N PRO A 96 -13.02 -7.92 18.96
CA PRO A 96 -11.97 -8.91 19.15
C PRO A 96 -12.35 -9.88 20.29
N PRO A 97 -11.84 -11.13 20.25
CA PRO A 97 -12.03 -12.09 21.33
C PRO A 97 -11.65 -11.50 22.69
N GLU A 98 -12.33 -11.97 23.75
CA GLU A 98 -12.03 -11.55 25.11
C GLU A 98 -10.55 -11.75 25.44
N ARG A 99 -9.94 -10.68 25.95
CA ARG A 99 -8.52 -10.65 26.32
C ARG A 99 -8.40 -10.61 27.83
N ARG A 100 -7.31 -11.21 28.36
CA ARG A 100 -7.03 -11.28 29.81
C ARG A 100 -6.82 -9.94 30.50
N VAL A 101 -6.56 -8.89 29.72
CA VAL A 101 -6.36 -7.52 30.19
C VAL A 101 -7.39 -6.70 29.43
N GLU A 102 -8.14 -5.82 30.07
CA GLU A 102 -9.08 -4.90 29.41
C GLU A 102 -8.40 -3.58 29.01
N PHE A 103 -9.07 -2.71 28.24
CA PHE A 103 -8.48 -1.42 27.84
C PHE A 103 -9.01 -0.37 28.79
N GLU A 104 -8.17 0.13 29.68
CA GLU A 104 -8.55 1.18 30.60
C GLU A 104 -7.77 2.45 30.31
N LEU A 105 -8.49 3.56 30.18
CA LEU A 105 -7.90 4.89 30.05
C LEU A 105 -7.77 5.52 31.43
N ASN A 106 -6.56 5.52 31.98
CA ASN A 106 -6.25 6.19 33.24
C ASN A 106 -6.16 7.71 33.03
N LEU A 107 -7.17 8.44 33.51
CA LEU A 107 -7.22 9.90 33.42
C LEU A 107 -6.48 10.54 34.61
N LYS A 108 -5.93 11.74 34.37
CA LYS A 108 -5.43 12.58 35.47
C LYS A 108 -6.60 13.08 36.31
N ALA A 109 -6.37 13.34 37.60
CA ALA A 109 -7.42 13.74 38.54
C ALA A 109 -8.14 15.05 38.16
N ASP A 110 -7.50 15.91 37.37
CA ASP A 110 -8.01 17.19 36.88
C ASP A 110 -8.57 17.14 35.45
N ALA A 111 -8.55 15.96 34.80
CA ALA A 111 -9.04 15.80 33.44
C ALA A 111 -10.56 16.00 33.37
N ARG A 112 -11.00 16.81 32.40
CA ARG A 112 -12.43 17.02 32.11
C ARG A 112 -12.71 16.60 30.67
N PRO A 113 -13.88 16.02 30.38
CA PRO A 113 -14.27 15.69 29.01
C PRO A 113 -14.31 16.97 28.17
N SER A 114 -13.86 16.87 26.92
CA SER A 114 -13.88 17.98 25.97
C SER A 114 -15.00 17.77 24.95
N CYS A 115 -16.06 18.55 25.05
CA CYS A 115 -17.08 18.64 24.00
C CYS A 115 -16.74 19.80 23.07
N ARG A 116 -16.47 19.49 21.79
CA ARG A 116 -16.23 20.50 20.74
C ARG A 116 -17.27 20.31 19.65
N ALA A 117 -17.67 21.41 19.03
CA ALA A 117 -18.57 21.36 17.88
C ALA A 117 -17.93 20.56 16.73
N PRO A 118 -18.73 19.82 15.94
CA PRO A 118 -18.22 19.12 14.77
C PRO A 118 -17.53 20.07 13.78
N ILE A 119 -16.51 19.56 13.09
CA ILE A 119 -15.83 20.29 12.02
C ILE A 119 -16.82 20.49 10.86
N GLN A 120 -16.81 21.68 10.26
CA GLN A 120 -17.59 21.95 9.06
C GLN A 120 -16.96 21.23 7.86
N LEU A 121 -17.74 20.36 7.22
CA LEU A 121 -17.34 19.60 6.04
C LEU A 121 -18.13 20.07 4.82
N SER A 122 -17.53 19.97 3.64
CA SER A 122 -18.25 20.11 2.38
C SER A 122 -19.24 18.95 2.19
N LYS A 123 -20.19 19.09 1.27
CA LYS A 123 -21.18 18.05 0.99
C LYS A 123 -20.54 16.71 0.61
N THR A 124 -19.51 16.75 -0.23
CA THR A 124 -18.79 15.54 -0.67
C THR A 124 -18.08 14.84 0.48
N GLU A 125 -17.44 15.60 1.37
CA GLU A 125 -16.77 15.04 2.55
C GLU A 125 -17.77 14.45 3.55
N GLN A 126 -18.93 15.09 3.72
CA GLN A 126 -20.00 14.60 4.58
C GLN A 126 -20.57 13.27 4.08
N GLU A 127 -20.80 13.13 2.76
CA GLU A 127 -21.27 11.88 2.15
C GLU A 127 -20.23 10.74 2.32
N ALA A 128 -18.94 11.05 2.14
CA ALA A 128 -17.87 10.09 2.35
C ALA A 128 -17.75 9.65 3.82
N LEU A 129 -17.86 10.60 4.76
CA LEU A 129 -17.84 10.32 6.19
C LEU A 129 -19.03 9.45 6.60
N GLN A 130 -20.23 9.74 6.09
CA GLN A 130 -21.42 8.94 6.39
C GLN A 130 -21.25 7.49 5.93
N GLY A 131 -20.75 7.27 4.71
CA GLY A 131 -20.48 5.92 4.22
C GLY A 131 -19.47 5.17 5.09
N PHE A 132 -18.43 5.85 5.58
CA PHE A 132 -17.45 5.26 6.49
C PHE A 132 -18.06 4.89 7.85
N VAL A 133 -18.90 5.76 8.42
CA VAL A 133 -19.60 5.50 9.68
C VAL A 133 -20.56 4.32 9.55
N ASP A 134 -21.33 4.25 8.46
CA ASP A 134 -22.27 3.17 8.19
C ASP A 134 -21.55 1.81 8.08
N ASP A 135 -20.39 1.79 7.41
CA ASP A 135 -19.54 0.60 7.31
C ASP A 135 -19.02 0.13 8.68
N LEU A 136 -18.62 1.06 9.55
CA LEU A 136 -18.15 0.74 10.90
C LEU A 136 -19.28 0.24 11.81
N LEU A 137 -20.47 0.83 11.72
CA LEU A 137 -21.67 0.37 12.43
C LEU A 137 -22.05 -1.04 11.99
N LYS A 138 -22.02 -1.31 10.68
CA LYS A 138 -22.29 -2.65 10.12
C LYS A 138 -21.28 -3.69 10.60
N LYS A 139 -20.02 -3.29 10.78
CA LYS A 139 -18.96 -4.15 11.36
C LYS A 139 -19.07 -4.31 12.87
N GLN A 140 -19.94 -3.57 13.55
CA GLN A 140 -20.06 -3.53 15.01
C GLN A 140 -18.76 -3.09 15.71
N TRP A 141 -17.98 -2.23 15.07
CA TRP A 141 -16.75 -1.68 15.66
C TRP A 141 -17.00 -0.39 16.44
N ILE A 142 -18.12 0.28 16.16
CA ILE A 142 -18.59 1.46 16.86
C ILE A 142 -20.07 1.28 17.22
N GLU A 143 -20.51 2.02 18.22
CA GLU A 143 -21.91 2.09 18.65
C GLU A 143 -22.31 3.54 18.92
N ILE A 144 -23.61 3.80 18.88
CA ILE A 144 -24.16 5.11 19.23
C ILE A 144 -24.04 5.28 20.74
N SER A 145 -23.47 6.40 21.17
CA SER A 145 -23.26 6.72 22.58
C SER A 145 -23.60 8.18 22.88
N ASP A 146 -24.01 8.45 24.11
CA ASP A 146 -24.28 9.79 24.64
C ASP A 146 -23.15 10.19 25.59
N SER A 147 -22.02 10.64 25.03
CA SER A 147 -20.85 11.10 25.82
C SER A 147 -21.07 12.51 26.39
N PRO A 148 -20.62 12.79 27.64
CA PRO A 148 -20.66 14.11 28.26
C PRO A 148 -19.66 15.12 27.67
#